data_AF-A0A448YUC6-F1
#
_entry.id   AF-A0A448YUC6-F1
#
_cell.length_a   1.000
_cell.length_b   1.000
_cell.length_c   1.000
_cell.angle_alpha   90.00
_cell.angle_beta   90.00
_cell.angle_gamma   90.00
#
_symmetry.space_group_name_H-M   'P 1'
#
loop_
_entity.id
_entity.type
_entity.pdbx_description
1 polymer ?
#
loop_
_entity_poly.entity_id
_entity_poly.type
_entity_poly.pdbx_seq_one_letter_code
_entity_poly.pdbx_strand_id
1 'polypeptide(L)'
;MIGRGDSPHGSVKTSLPSRRKKAFNPFRQSDEDEVLAKRSHNRRRWSHVYPEGEVEFKRHAGPIWNSLTSPAILPLSVDYFPTPQELKDENAFQFSFYQVTLGGIENNYYEKHADLLKEMVRQRVTQDYQIVTDTAIGESKKRANESLREGRNAGKLQGRPTSRVDTSPRFLSFNEQQKIDGTKHHYLSMGHKIQVMNYDSSSDTIEIVLYNRKSAQNDRENVNTYKFLLFSKVTQQYTPSIQTFKKYSEPYNWNRVDNLICGEADRTMDVGMRFRRVMFGLIPEVFRTEEAEEEYVLNFQKLLSYLERLRDKDGSPSKLNVEIITTKSKKEKAKDTFSNTRKDMTDTMIRFPVQLLRGKKDPFEWIEVAIGATFDTTTSYRIIFNWLVASSTKVETQIQLLQRRFKNFGLKFISFPQTTVSWDLFIHALAAPTFITVRDKKKTQAIEKSLLKLDFVHDGVTITSPQFLKCIDNSDDFRFPRFHRSGKLKSIPSPQFVHRSGAIFIRKLTDREGKVILVGIENYRHASVENRFREIAKSVIEKVSDMIKSLPSGNDDNQEANGIKESGGIKN
;
A
#
# COMPACT_ATOMS: atom_id res chain seq x y z
N MET A 1 -73.08 47.18 24.80
CA MET A 1 -72.36 48.47 24.82
C MET A 1 -71.23 48.36 25.82
N ILE A 2 -70.05 48.85 25.45
CA ILE A 2 -68.96 49.30 26.35
C ILE A 2 -67.99 48.21 26.85
N GLY A 3 -66.83 48.21 26.18
CA GLY A 3 -65.51 48.36 26.80
C GLY A 3 -64.97 47.21 27.63
N ARG A 4 -64.19 46.31 27.01
CA ARG A 4 -63.26 45.43 27.72
C ARG A 4 -61.84 45.98 27.64
N GLY A 5 -61.28 46.34 28.79
CA GLY A 5 -59.87 46.62 28.99
C GLY A 5 -59.03 45.35 29.19
N ASP A 6 -57.75 45.53 28.84
CA ASP A 6 -56.51 44.90 29.30
C ASP A 6 -56.31 43.39 29.09
N SER A 7 -55.19 42.85 28.63
CA SER A 7 -53.84 43.22 28.11
C SER A 7 -53.15 41.82 27.95
N PRO A 8 -51.85 41.63 27.60
CA PRO A 8 -50.91 42.29 26.70
C PRO A 8 -50.34 41.29 25.65
N HIS A 9 -49.89 41.72 24.45
CA HIS A 9 -48.85 41.01 23.64
C HIS A 9 -48.54 41.79 22.34
N GLY A 10 -47.66 42.78 22.42
CA GLY A 10 -47.06 43.41 21.24
C GLY A 10 -45.67 42.84 20.98
N SER A 11 -45.57 41.83 20.12
CA SER A 11 -44.28 41.36 19.60
C SER A 11 -43.74 42.37 18.58
N VAL A 12 -42.68 43.09 18.94
CA VAL A 12 -41.92 43.93 18.01
C VAL A 12 -41.14 42.98 17.09
N LYS A 13 -41.60 42.84 15.85
CA LYS A 13 -40.85 42.14 14.80
C LYS A 13 -39.70 43.02 14.33
N THR A 14 -38.50 42.77 14.85
CA THR A 14 -37.24 43.25 14.27
C THR A 14 -36.90 42.40 13.04
N SER A 15 -37.31 42.85 11.85
CA SER A 15 -36.84 42.26 10.60
C SER A 15 -35.39 42.67 10.34
N LEU A 16 -34.44 41.82 10.73
CA LEU A 16 -33.08 41.86 10.21
C LEU A 16 -33.12 41.63 8.68
N PRO A 17 -32.48 42.46 7.85
CA PRO A 17 -32.41 42.19 6.43
C PRO A 17 -31.58 40.92 6.21
N SER A 18 -32.26 39.87 5.76
CA SER A 18 -31.65 38.65 5.23
C SER A 18 -30.57 39.05 4.23
N ARG A 19 -29.30 38.84 4.62
CA ARG A 19 -28.14 38.96 3.75
C ARG A 19 -28.29 37.85 2.71
N ARG A 20 -29.05 38.11 1.65
CA ARG A 20 -29.19 37.22 0.49
C ARG A 20 -27.76 36.83 0.10
N LYS A 21 -27.42 35.54 0.26
CA LYS A 21 -26.21 34.97 -0.32
C LYS A 21 -26.24 35.35 -1.79
N LYS A 22 -25.38 36.28 -2.23
CA LYS A 22 -25.24 36.62 -3.65
C LYS A 22 -25.10 35.28 -4.38
N ALA A 23 -26.01 35.00 -5.30
CA ALA A 23 -25.94 33.81 -6.12
C ALA A 23 -24.60 33.85 -6.85
N PHE A 24 -23.74 32.90 -6.53
CA PHE A 24 -22.42 32.74 -7.12
C PHE A 24 -22.62 32.43 -8.60
N ASN A 25 -22.15 33.31 -9.48
CA ASN A 25 -22.25 33.14 -10.91
C ASN A 25 -20.90 32.66 -11.46
N PRO A 26 -20.75 31.36 -11.78
CA PRO A 26 -19.49 30.79 -12.26
C PRO A 26 -19.10 31.26 -13.67
N PHE A 27 -19.85 32.20 -14.25
CA PHE A 27 -19.62 32.73 -15.59
C PHE A 27 -19.19 34.21 -15.61
N ARG A 28 -19.04 34.84 -14.44
CA ARG A 28 -18.47 36.18 -14.30
C ARG A 28 -16.96 36.08 -14.05
N GLN A 29 -16.19 36.67 -14.96
CA GLN A 29 -14.73 36.72 -14.90
C GLN A 29 -14.20 37.38 -13.60
N SER A 30 -14.92 38.35 -13.03
CA SER A 30 -14.59 38.95 -11.72
C SER A 30 -14.75 38.01 -10.53
N ASP A 31 -15.64 37.02 -10.67
CA ASP A 31 -15.91 36.02 -9.64
C ASP A 31 -14.98 34.79 -9.84
N GLU A 32 -14.28 34.71 -10.99
CA GLU A 32 -13.30 33.67 -11.34
C GLU A 32 -12.09 33.68 -10.39
N ASP A 33 -11.56 34.84 -10.01
CA ASP A 33 -10.51 34.93 -8.98
C ASP A 33 -11.00 34.40 -7.63
N GLU A 34 -12.29 34.58 -7.33
CA GLU A 34 -12.95 34.00 -6.16
C GLU A 34 -13.19 32.47 -6.31
N VAL A 35 -13.39 31.97 -7.53
CA VAL A 35 -13.53 30.52 -7.86
C VAL A 35 -12.17 29.82 -7.85
N LEU A 36 -11.12 30.45 -8.39
CA LEU A 36 -9.73 30.04 -8.35
C LEU A 36 -9.21 30.07 -6.91
N ALA A 37 -9.62 31.07 -6.12
CA ALA A 37 -9.48 31.09 -4.66
C ALA A 37 -10.18 29.90 -3.99
N LYS A 38 -11.35 29.49 -4.49
CA LYS A 38 -12.15 28.33 -4.04
C LYS A 38 -11.75 26.99 -4.65
N ARG A 39 -10.72 26.91 -5.52
CA ARG A 39 -10.17 25.60 -5.91
C ARG A 39 -9.63 24.95 -4.64
N SER A 40 -10.25 23.84 -4.23
CA SER A 40 -9.75 23.05 -3.11
C SER A 40 -8.25 22.78 -3.32
N HIS A 41 -7.50 22.69 -2.22
CA HIS A 41 -6.06 22.40 -2.29
C HIS A 41 -5.74 21.24 -3.25
N ASN A 42 -6.58 20.20 -3.29
CA ASN A 42 -6.47 19.09 -4.23
C ASN A 42 -6.63 19.53 -5.69
N ARG A 43 -7.59 20.39 -6.03
CA ARG A 43 -7.78 20.85 -7.41
C ARG A 43 -6.62 21.69 -7.93
N ARG A 44 -5.96 22.48 -7.07
CA ARG A 44 -4.76 23.25 -7.46
C ARG A 44 -3.55 22.36 -7.77
N ARG A 45 -3.42 21.21 -7.10
CA ARG A 45 -2.37 20.22 -7.40
C ARG A 45 -2.43 19.67 -8.83
N TRP A 46 -3.62 19.70 -9.43
CA TRP A 46 -3.89 19.27 -10.79
C TRP A 46 -4.13 20.46 -11.74
N SER A 47 -3.73 21.69 -11.37
CA SER A 47 -4.04 22.93 -12.11
C SER A 47 -3.70 22.84 -13.60
N HIS A 48 -2.51 22.34 -13.93
CA HIS A 48 -2.00 22.08 -15.28
C HIS A 48 -2.78 21.07 -16.15
N VAL A 49 -3.60 20.16 -15.58
CA VAL A 49 -4.46 19.26 -16.39
C VAL A 49 -5.72 19.98 -16.84
N TYR A 50 -6.10 21.05 -16.12
CA TYR A 50 -7.26 21.82 -16.51
C TYR A 50 -6.88 22.75 -17.67
N PRO A 51 -7.72 22.85 -18.71
CA PRO A 51 -7.54 23.81 -19.78
C PRO A 51 -7.32 25.23 -19.23
N GLU A 52 -6.48 26.01 -19.89
CA GLU A 52 -6.32 27.43 -19.60
C GLU A 52 -7.58 28.19 -20.04
N GLY A 53 -8.23 28.90 -19.10
CA GLY A 53 -9.38 29.78 -19.36
C GLY A 53 -10.78 29.17 -19.23
N GLU A 54 -11.79 30.05 -19.19
CA GLU A 54 -13.21 29.78 -18.89
C GLU A 54 -13.99 28.90 -19.91
N VAL A 55 -13.46 28.66 -21.11
CA VAL A 55 -14.32 28.33 -22.28
C VAL A 55 -14.96 26.94 -22.20
N GLU A 56 -14.32 25.95 -21.58
CA GLU A 56 -14.89 24.58 -21.50
C GLU A 56 -15.82 24.35 -20.32
N PHE A 57 -15.63 25.06 -19.19
CA PHE A 57 -16.52 24.96 -18.02
C PHE A 57 -17.95 25.43 -18.32
N LYS A 58 -18.12 26.31 -19.32
CA LYS A 58 -19.44 26.82 -19.74
C LYS A 58 -20.20 25.87 -20.66
N ARG A 59 -19.55 24.90 -21.32
CA ARG A 59 -20.16 24.14 -22.42
C ARG A 59 -20.19 22.62 -22.23
N HIS A 60 -19.32 22.03 -21.42
CA HIS A 60 -19.30 20.58 -21.22
C HIS A 60 -19.26 20.20 -19.74
N ALA A 61 -20.42 20.24 -19.09
CA ALA A 61 -20.66 19.51 -17.84
C ALA A 61 -20.80 18.00 -18.16
N GLY A 62 -19.68 17.34 -18.43
CA GLY A 62 -19.62 15.92 -18.76
C GLY A 62 -18.30 15.30 -18.33
N PRO A 63 -18.18 13.96 -18.33
CA PRO A 63 -16.92 13.29 -18.06
C PRO A 63 -15.85 13.74 -19.05
N ILE A 64 -14.69 14.18 -18.55
CA ILE A 64 -13.53 14.54 -19.38
C ILE A 64 -12.93 13.23 -19.88
N TRP A 65 -13.41 12.74 -21.03
CA TRP A 65 -13.03 11.44 -21.58
C TRP A 65 -11.51 11.26 -21.69
N ASN A 66 -10.79 12.30 -22.13
CA ASN A 66 -9.33 12.28 -22.19
C ASN A 66 -8.68 11.99 -20.83
N SER A 67 -9.24 12.52 -19.74
CA SER A 67 -8.73 12.23 -18.39
C SER A 67 -9.06 10.80 -17.92
N LEU A 68 -10.08 10.16 -18.49
CA LEU A 68 -10.46 8.78 -18.18
C LEU A 68 -9.70 7.75 -19.04
N THR A 69 -9.41 8.08 -20.29
CA THR A 69 -8.70 7.20 -21.24
C THR A 69 -7.17 7.40 -21.18
N SER A 70 -6.71 8.55 -20.69
CA SER A 70 -5.30 8.90 -20.59
C SER A 70 -5.04 9.63 -19.27
N PRO A 71 -4.91 8.89 -18.15
CA PRO A 71 -4.75 9.50 -16.84
C PRO A 71 -3.47 10.34 -16.78
N ALA A 72 -3.61 11.58 -16.32
CA ALA A 72 -2.49 12.50 -16.16
C ALA A 72 -1.56 12.06 -15.02
N ILE A 73 -0.26 12.32 -15.19
CA ILE A 73 0.73 12.14 -14.14
C ILE A 73 0.69 13.39 -13.24
N LEU A 74 0.73 13.18 -11.91
CA LEU A 74 0.79 14.29 -10.95
C LEU A 74 2.04 15.15 -11.23
N PRO A 75 1.92 16.50 -11.29
CA PRO A 75 3.07 17.37 -11.49
C PRO A 75 4.07 17.25 -10.38
N LEU A 76 5.32 17.44 -10.74
CA LEU A 76 6.39 17.53 -9.75
C LEU A 76 6.38 18.85 -8.97
N SER A 77 5.75 19.90 -9.49
CA SER A 77 5.73 21.23 -8.88
C SER A 77 4.31 21.74 -8.58
N VAL A 78 4.20 22.67 -7.64
CA VAL A 78 2.95 23.37 -7.31
C VAL A 78 3.19 24.88 -7.26
N ASP A 79 2.18 25.61 -7.71
CA ASP A 79 2.12 27.08 -7.85
C ASP A 79 1.55 27.79 -6.61
N TYR A 80 1.07 27.03 -5.63
CA TYR A 80 0.43 27.57 -4.44
C TYR A 80 1.14 27.16 -3.15
N PHE A 81 1.41 28.14 -2.31
CA PHE A 81 1.86 27.97 -0.93
C PHE A 81 1.00 28.82 0.04
N PRO A 82 0.50 28.26 1.17
CA PRO A 82 -0.22 29.02 2.18
C PRO A 82 0.60 30.19 2.74
N THR A 83 -0.08 31.23 3.20
CA THR A 83 0.59 32.38 3.83
C THR A 83 1.21 31.98 5.19
N PRO A 84 2.28 32.65 5.65
CA PRO A 84 2.84 32.38 6.98
C PRO A 84 1.83 32.58 8.12
N GLN A 85 0.83 33.45 7.94
CA GLN A 85 -0.26 33.66 8.90
C GLN A 85 -1.20 32.44 8.92
N GLU A 86 -1.58 31.91 7.76
CA GLU A 86 -2.39 30.68 7.65
C GLU A 86 -1.68 29.47 8.26
N LEU A 87 -0.37 29.33 8.05
CA LEU A 87 0.41 28.22 8.63
C LEU A 87 0.52 28.31 10.16
N LYS A 88 0.45 29.53 10.71
CA LYS A 88 0.45 29.79 12.16
C LYS A 88 -0.95 29.71 12.78
N ASP A 89 -2.01 29.65 11.97
CA ASP A 89 -3.36 29.48 12.48
C ASP A 89 -3.55 28.05 13.01
N GLU A 90 -3.55 27.94 14.34
CA GLU A 90 -3.74 26.68 15.06
C GLU A 90 -5.09 26.02 14.76
N ASN A 91 -6.10 26.77 14.29
CA ASN A 91 -7.38 26.18 13.91
C ASN A 91 -7.30 25.48 12.55
N ALA A 92 -6.46 25.99 11.64
CA ALA A 92 -6.31 25.45 10.30
C ALA A 92 -5.28 24.30 10.23
N PHE A 93 -4.12 24.50 10.86
CA PHE A 93 -2.99 23.57 10.79
C PHE A 93 -2.56 23.07 12.17
N GLN A 94 -2.11 21.83 12.21
CA GLN A 94 -1.35 21.24 13.29
C GLN A 94 0.14 21.26 12.92
N PHE A 95 0.93 21.81 13.82
CA PHE A 95 2.38 21.91 13.71
C PHE A 95 3.07 20.76 14.45
N SER A 96 4.12 20.21 13.85
CA SER A 96 5.03 19.26 14.48
C SER A 96 6.38 19.32 13.76
N PHE A 97 7.48 19.03 14.45
CA PHE A 97 8.80 18.96 13.82
C PHE A 97 9.62 17.82 14.42
N TYR A 98 10.63 17.37 13.70
CA TYR A 98 11.66 16.46 14.19
C TYR A 98 13.00 16.80 13.52
N GLN A 99 14.08 16.38 14.15
CA GLN A 99 15.44 16.58 13.68
C GLN A 99 16.10 15.23 13.43
N VAL A 100 16.93 15.16 12.40
CA VAL A 100 17.76 14.00 12.09
C VAL A 100 19.22 14.42 12.20
N THR A 101 19.93 13.87 13.19
CA THR A 101 21.34 14.17 13.45
C THR A 101 22.24 13.31 12.58
N LEU A 102 23.16 13.93 11.84
CA LEU A 102 24.08 13.22 10.95
C LEU A 102 25.34 12.75 11.69
N GLY A 103 25.81 13.51 12.68
CA GLY A 103 27.05 13.24 13.42
C GLY A 103 27.09 11.99 14.32
N GLY A 104 25.97 11.28 14.50
CA GLY A 104 25.89 10.02 15.26
C GLY A 104 25.87 8.76 14.39
N ILE A 105 25.98 8.92 13.08
CA ILE A 105 25.83 7.83 12.11
C ILE A 105 27.23 7.32 11.79
N GLU A 106 27.55 6.11 12.27
CA GLU A 106 28.88 5.49 12.15
C GLU A 106 29.38 5.34 10.70
N ASN A 107 28.51 5.55 9.72
CA ASN A 107 28.80 5.51 8.30
C ASN A 107 28.15 6.71 7.59
N ASN A 108 28.92 7.76 7.29
CA ASN A 108 28.45 8.86 6.43
C ASN A 108 28.35 8.38 4.99
N TYR A 109 27.19 7.85 4.64
CA TYR A 109 26.88 7.26 3.34
C TYR A 109 26.78 8.28 2.19
N TYR A 110 26.53 9.54 2.52
CA TYR A 110 26.47 10.64 1.56
C TYR A 110 27.69 11.54 1.75
N GLU A 111 28.47 11.73 0.69
CA GLU A 111 29.62 12.65 0.71
C GLU A 111 29.20 14.12 0.85
N LYS A 112 27.96 14.44 0.42
CA LYS A 112 27.40 15.79 0.44
C LYS A 112 26.00 15.78 1.04
N HIS A 113 25.74 16.67 2.01
CA HIS A 113 24.41 16.87 2.60
C HIS A 113 23.32 17.17 1.54
N ALA A 114 23.71 17.83 0.45
CA ALA A 114 22.81 18.10 -0.67
C ALA A 114 22.26 16.82 -1.33
N ASP A 115 23.02 15.73 -1.36
CA ASP A 115 22.57 14.49 -1.99
C ASP A 115 21.63 13.70 -1.06
N LEU A 116 21.84 13.77 0.25
CA LEU A 116 20.88 13.28 1.24
C LEU A 116 19.55 14.03 1.19
N LEU A 117 19.60 15.37 1.16
CA LEU A 117 18.38 16.20 1.02
C LEU A 117 17.62 15.91 -0.27
N LYS A 118 18.34 15.73 -1.39
CA LYS A 118 17.72 15.30 -2.66
C LYS A 118 17.04 13.95 -2.52
N GLU A 119 17.65 13.00 -1.82
CA GLU A 119 17.05 11.69 -1.59
C GLU A 119 15.79 11.80 -0.72
N MET A 120 15.84 12.55 0.39
CA MET A 120 14.67 12.84 1.20
C MET A 120 13.54 13.46 0.37
N VAL A 121 13.84 14.44 -0.50
CA VAL A 121 12.86 15.04 -1.43
C VAL A 121 12.28 14.00 -2.39
N ARG A 122 13.11 13.13 -3.00
CA ARG A 122 12.65 12.05 -3.90
C ARG A 122 11.68 11.11 -3.22
N GLN A 123 11.93 10.77 -1.96
CA GLN A 123 11.04 9.92 -1.19
C GLN A 123 9.68 10.60 -0.98
N ARG A 124 9.64 11.90 -0.67
CA ARG A 124 8.38 12.67 -0.60
C ARG A 124 7.65 12.71 -1.94
N VAL A 125 8.35 12.97 -3.04
CA VAL A 125 7.74 13.02 -4.38
C VAL A 125 7.13 11.67 -4.77
N THR A 126 7.79 10.56 -4.41
CA THR A 126 7.26 9.20 -4.60
C THR A 126 5.99 8.94 -3.77
N GLN A 127 5.77 9.74 -2.71
CA GLN A 127 4.58 9.72 -1.85
C GLN A 127 3.61 10.87 -2.16
N ASP A 128 3.55 11.30 -3.43
CA ASP A 128 2.63 12.32 -3.96
C ASP A 128 2.88 13.76 -3.50
N TYR A 129 3.97 14.06 -2.79
CA TYR A 129 4.33 15.47 -2.55
C TYR A 129 4.80 16.15 -3.82
N GLN A 130 4.51 17.45 -3.92
CA GLN A 130 4.97 18.30 -5.01
C GLN A 130 5.91 19.36 -4.45
N ILE A 131 6.91 19.72 -5.25
CA ILE A 131 7.88 20.76 -4.93
C ILE A 131 7.21 22.12 -5.05
N VAL A 132 7.22 22.88 -3.97
CA VAL A 132 6.73 24.25 -3.99
C VAL A 132 7.81 25.12 -4.64
N THR A 133 7.42 25.86 -5.66
CA THR A 133 8.33 26.73 -6.41
C THR A 133 8.70 27.99 -5.62
N ASP A 134 9.89 28.54 -5.87
CA ASP A 134 10.33 29.80 -5.26
C ASP A 134 9.38 30.97 -5.60
N THR A 135 8.78 30.93 -6.80
CA THR A 135 7.75 31.88 -7.23
C THR A 135 6.50 31.79 -6.34
N ALA A 136 5.98 30.58 -6.10
CA ALA A 136 4.82 30.36 -5.22
C ALA A 136 5.09 30.82 -3.77
N ILE A 137 6.32 30.63 -3.28
CA ILE A 137 6.74 31.12 -1.95
C ILE A 137 6.80 32.65 -1.94
N GLY A 138 7.35 33.26 -2.98
CA GLY A 138 7.40 34.71 -3.14
C GLY A 138 6.00 35.34 -3.17
N GLU A 139 5.07 34.75 -3.92
CA GLU A 139 3.67 35.18 -3.97
C GLU A 139 2.96 35.01 -2.64
N SER A 140 3.20 33.90 -1.93
CA SER A 140 2.68 33.70 -0.57
C SER A 140 3.10 34.82 0.38
N LYS A 141 4.37 35.22 0.36
CA LYS A 141 4.88 36.34 1.17
C LYS A 141 4.24 37.68 0.76
N LYS A 142 4.02 37.92 -0.54
CA LYS A 142 3.32 39.12 -1.03
C LYS A 142 1.88 39.18 -0.51
N ARG A 143 1.11 38.08 -0.65
CA ARG A 143 -0.26 37.97 -0.12
C ARG A 143 -0.34 38.25 1.38
N ALA A 144 0.65 37.78 2.14
CA ALA A 144 0.73 38.02 3.58
C ALA A 144 1.01 39.49 3.94
N ASN A 145 1.74 40.22 3.09
CA ASN A 145 2.02 41.64 3.28
C ASN A 145 0.84 42.53 2.85
N GLU A 146 0.11 42.14 1.81
CA GLU A 146 -1.11 42.81 1.35
C GLU A 146 -2.23 42.70 2.39
N SER A 147 -2.45 41.52 2.97
CA SER A 147 -3.45 41.33 4.04
C SER A 147 -3.16 42.20 5.28
N LEU A 148 -1.88 42.39 5.61
CA LEU A 148 -1.45 43.30 6.69
C LEU A 148 -1.67 44.78 6.34
N ARG A 149 -1.58 45.18 5.07
CA ARG A 149 -1.84 46.54 4.61
C ARG A 149 -3.33 46.86 4.55
N GLU A 150 -4.15 45.92 4.09
CA GLU A 150 -5.61 46.05 4.06
C GLU A 150 -6.20 46.13 5.47
N GLY A 151 -5.68 45.34 6.43
CA GLY A 151 -6.07 45.43 7.84
C GLY A 151 -5.71 46.76 8.51
N ARG A 152 -4.68 47.46 8.03
CA ARG A 152 -4.31 48.81 8.51
C ARG A 152 -5.09 49.93 7.81
N ASN A 153 -5.49 49.74 6.56
CA ASN A 153 -6.20 50.74 5.76
C ASN A 153 -7.74 50.64 5.84
N ALA A 154 -8.28 49.69 6.60
CA ALA A 154 -9.72 49.61 6.91
C ALA A 154 -10.28 50.86 7.65
N GLY A 155 -9.40 51.77 8.11
CA GLY A 155 -9.78 53.06 8.69
C GLY A 155 -9.85 54.25 7.71
N LYS A 156 -9.37 54.14 6.46
CA LYS A 156 -9.39 55.25 5.48
C LYS A 156 -9.41 54.74 4.04
N LEU A 157 -10.59 54.53 3.47
CA LEU A 157 -10.76 54.46 2.02
C LEU A 157 -12.03 55.19 1.58
N GLN A 158 -11.86 56.46 1.22
CA GLN A 158 -12.69 57.16 0.25
C GLN A 158 -11.74 57.58 -0.88
N GLY A 159 -11.99 57.14 -2.12
CA GLY A 159 -11.42 57.78 -3.32
C GLY A 159 -10.58 56.91 -4.26
N ARG A 160 -11.28 56.42 -5.30
CA ARG A 160 -10.87 56.33 -6.72
C ARG A 160 -10.02 55.11 -7.18
N PRO A 161 -10.52 54.34 -8.18
CA PRO A 161 -9.76 53.28 -8.84
C PRO A 161 -8.92 53.87 -9.98
N THR A 162 -7.62 53.57 -10.01
CA THR A 162 -6.79 53.74 -11.21
C THR A 162 -6.57 52.38 -11.86
N SER A 163 -7.17 52.20 -13.03
CA SER A 163 -6.93 51.06 -13.91
C SER A 163 -5.51 51.10 -14.46
N ARG A 164 -4.86 49.93 -14.48
CA ARG A 164 -4.07 49.39 -15.60
C ARG A 164 -3.55 48.02 -15.18
N VAL A 165 -4.31 46.98 -15.53
CA VAL A 165 -3.84 45.60 -15.49
C VAL A 165 -3.00 45.42 -16.74
N ASP A 166 -1.68 45.37 -16.56
CA ASP A 166 -0.73 45.08 -17.62
C ASP A 166 -0.72 43.56 -17.82
N THR A 167 -1.55 43.07 -18.75
CA THR A 167 -1.55 41.67 -19.20
C THR A 167 -0.32 41.41 -20.06
N SER A 168 0.76 40.93 -19.44
CA SER A 168 1.77 40.12 -20.13
C SER A 168 2.54 39.28 -19.10
N PRO A 169 2.63 37.94 -19.23
CA PRO A 169 3.49 37.13 -18.40
C PRO A 169 4.93 37.37 -18.83
N ARG A 170 5.56 38.41 -18.29
CA ARG A 170 7.02 38.53 -18.35
C ARG A 170 7.59 37.39 -17.52
N PHE A 171 8.17 36.40 -18.20
CA PHE A 171 9.16 35.50 -17.62
C PHE A 171 10.29 36.36 -17.06
N LEU A 172 10.16 36.77 -15.80
CA LEU A 172 11.21 37.45 -15.08
C LEU A 172 12.22 36.38 -14.69
N SER A 173 13.30 36.30 -15.45
CA SER A 173 14.58 35.75 -14.99
C SER A 173 14.95 36.51 -13.71
N PHE A 174 14.66 35.91 -12.57
CA PHE A 174 15.01 36.47 -11.27
C PHE A 174 16.36 35.94 -10.83
N ASN A 175 17.29 36.89 -10.76
CA ASN A 175 18.63 36.78 -10.22
C ASN A 175 18.67 36.10 -8.85
N GLU A 176 19.69 35.24 -8.71
CA GLU A 176 20.49 34.89 -7.54
C GLU A 176 20.59 35.96 -6.43
N GLN A 177 19.50 36.27 -5.75
CA GLN A 177 19.49 37.15 -4.56
C GLN A 177 18.73 36.54 -3.37
N GLN A 178 18.68 35.20 -3.27
CA GLN A 178 18.40 34.48 -2.03
C GLN A 178 19.68 33.87 -1.45
N LYS A 179 20.66 34.73 -1.16
CA LYS A 179 21.70 34.48 -0.15
C LYS A 179 21.51 35.52 0.96
N ILE A 180 20.50 35.32 1.79
CA ILE A 180 20.40 35.97 3.10
C ILE A 180 20.15 34.82 4.06
N ASP A 181 21.22 34.46 4.77
CA ASP A 181 21.56 33.16 5.35
C ASP A 181 21.75 32.02 4.34
N GLY A 182 22.87 31.31 4.42
CA GLY A 182 23.24 30.21 3.53
C GLY A 182 22.36 28.96 3.65
N THR A 183 21.16 29.06 4.21
CA THR A 183 20.22 27.98 4.49
C THR A 183 19.16 27.89 3.39
N LYS A 184 19.30 26.90 2.50
CA LYS A 184 18.33 26.64 1.44
C LYS A 184 17.19 25.77 1.98
N HIS A 185 16.01 26.36 2.18
CA HIS A 185 14.81 25.63 2.56
C HIS A 185 14.19 24.88 1.37
N HIS A 186 13.81 23.62 1.60
CA HIS A 186 13.10 22.80 0.63
C HIS A 186 11.63 22.64 1.04
N TYR A 187 10.71 23.22 0.26
CA TYR A 187 9.28 23.21 0.53
C TYR A 187 8.55 22.17 -0.31
N LEU A 188 7.76 21.33 0.34
CA LEU A 188 7.00 20.24 -0.28
C LEU A 188 5.55 20.28 0.18
N SER A 189 4.60 19.99 -0.72
CA SER A 189 3.18 20.09 -0.43
C SER A 189 2.37 18.98 -1.09
N MET A 190 1.46 18.37 -0.31
CA MET A 190 0.31 17.60 -0.80
C MET A 190 -0.99 18.42 -0.69
N GLY A 191 -0.88 19.73 -0.52
CA GLY A 191 -1.98 20.65 -0.26
C GLY A 191 -2.51 20.62 1.18
N HIS A 192 -2.75 19.43 1.74
CA HIS A 192 -3.20 19.26 3.13
C HIS A 192 -2.09 18.85 4.12
N LYS A 193 -0.97 18.33 3.61
CA LYS A 193 0.27 18.13 4.38
C LYS A 193 1.37 18.91 3.69
N ILE A 194 2.11 19.70 4.45
CA ILE A 194 3.23 20.51 3.97
C ILE A 194 4.45 20.13 4.80
N GLN A 195 5.58 19.99 4.13
CA GLN A 195 6.86 19.73 4.77
C GLN A 195 7.87 20.77 4.34
N VAL A 196 8.61 21.29 5.30
CA VAL A 196 9.73 22.21 5.06
C VAL A 196 10.97 21.55 5.65
N MET A 197 11.97 21.33 4.81
CA MET A 197 13.23 20.73 5.22
C MET A 197 14.33 21.79 5.17
N ASN A 198 15.11 21.86 6.23
CA ASN A 198 16.25 22.74 6.37
C ASN A 198 17.47 21.95 6.83
N TYR A 199 18.64 22.28 6.33
CA TYR A 199 19.90 21.77 6.86
C TYR A 199 20.57 22.87 7.69
N ASP A 200 20.86 22.56 8.94
CA ASP A 200 21.61 23.42 9.84
C ASP A 200 23.07 22.98 9.87
N SER A 201 23.93 23.80 9.26
CA SER A 201 25.38 23.56 9.19
C SER A 201 26.06 23.64 10.56
N SER A 202 25.44 24.27 11.56
CA SER A 202 26.06 24.44 12.88
C SER A 202 25.90 23.21 13.77
N SER A 203 24.75 22.55 13.71
CA SER A 203 24.44 21.34 14.49
C SER A 203 24.62 20.04 13.69
N ASP A 204 24.92 20.14 12.39
CA ASP A 204 24.95 19.03 11.44
C ASP A 204 23.66 18.17 11.49
N THR A 205 22.53 18.87 11.54
CA THR A 205 21.21 18.26 11.60
C THR A 205 20.33 18.72 10.44
N ILE A 206 19.42 17.84 10.01
CA ILE A 206 18.34 18.19 9.12
C ILE A 206 17.09 18.40 9.98
N GLU A 207 16.52 19.59 9.91
CA GLU A 207 15.26 19.92 10.57
C GLU A 207 14.10 19.75 9.59
N ILE A 208 13.08 18.99 10.00
CA ILE A 208 11.88 18.77 9.21
C ILE A 208 10.69 19.34 9.96
N VAL A 209 10.08 20.37 9.39
CA VAL A 209 8.85 20.99 9.88
C VAL A 209 7.66 20.45 9.11
N LEU A 210 6.65 19.98 9.82
CA LEU A 210 5.42 19.40 9.29
C LEU A 210 4.22 20.29 9.63
N TYR A 211 3.47 20.68 8.61
CA TYR A 211 2.16 21.31 8.77
C TYR A 211 1.07 20.39 8.22
N ASN A 212 0.19 19.91 9.09
CA ASN A 212 -0.93 19.04 8.71
C ASN A 212 -2.25 19.78 8.92
N ARG A 213 -3.06 19.90 7.87
CA ARG A 213 -4.36 20.57 7.98
C ARG A 213 -5.30 19.74 8.88
N LYS A 214 -5.86 20.34 9.94
CA LYS A 214 -6.71 19.61 10.91
C LYS A 214 -7.98 19.02 10.28
N SER A 215 -8.53 19.69 9.27
CA SER A 215 -9.71 19.20 8.53
C SER A 215 -9.42 18.04 7.58
N ALA A 216 -8.16 17.62 7.43
CA ALA A 216 -7.76 16.55 6.51
C ALA A 216 -7.71 15.19 7.21
N GLN A 217 -8.86 14.74 7.71
CA GLN A 217 -9.03 13.42 8.30
C GLN A 217 -9.99 12.58 7.46
N ASN A 218 -9.74 11.27 7.41
CA ASN A 218 -10.67 10.35 6.75
C ASN A 218 -11.83 10.02 7.70
N ASP A 219 -13.05 10.23 7.23
CA ASP A 219 -14.30 9.96 7.93
C ASP A 219 -15.19 9.05 7.06
N ARG A 220 -16.43 8.80 7.49
CA ARG A 220 -17.36 7.97 6.70
C ARG A 220 -17.80 8.65 5.40
N GLU A 221 -17.74 9.98 5.32
CA GLU A 221 -18.21 10.75 4.15
C GLU A 221 -17.17 10.74 3.02
N ASN A 222 -15.89 10.63 3.36
CA ASN A 222 -14.79 10.70 2.40
C ASN A 222 -14.08 9.36 2.14
N VAL A 223 -14.59 8.28 2.74
CA VAL A 223 -14.17 6.90 2.46
C VAL A 223 -15.25 6.21 1.64
N ASN A 224 -14.97 5.97 0.37
CA ASN A 224 -15.90 5.39 -0.59
C ASN A 224 -15.47 3.96 -0.93
N THR A 225 -16.34 3.00 -0.66
CA THR A 225 -16.13 1.61 -1.07
C THR A 225 -16.90 1.34 -2.36
N TYR A 226 -16.16 1.08 -3.44
CA TYR A 226 -16.71 0.72 -4.74
C TYR A 226 -16.72 -0.80 -4.90
N LYS A 227 -17.88 -1.36 -5.23
CA LYS A 227 -18.04 -2.77 -5.58
C LYS A 227 -18.27 -2.87 -7.08
N PHE A 228 -17.58 -3.79 -7.73
CA PHE A 228 -17.65 -3.97 -9.17
C PHE A 228 -17.45 -5.44 -9.55
N LEU A 229 -17.84 -5.78 -10.76
CA LEU A 229 -17.59 -7.10 -11.34
C LEU A 229 -16.34 -7.00 -12.21
N LEU A 230 -15.36 -7.87 -11.97
CA LEU A 230 -14.17 -7.98 -12.79
C LEU A 230 -14.20 -9.31 -13.55
N PHE A 231 -13.97 -9.27 -14.86
CA PHE A 231 -13.88 -10.51 -15.64
C PHE A 231 -12.59 -11.27 -15.30
N SER A 232 -12.74 -12.44 -14.68
CA SER A 232 -11.63 -13.34 -14.37
C SER A 232 -11.31 -14.20 -15.58
N LYS A 233 -10.08 -14.07 -16.11
CA LYS A 233 -9.61 -14.89 -17.23
C LYS A 233 -9.41 -16.36 -16.85
N VAL A 234 -9.23 -16.67 -15.57
CA VAL A 234 -9.05 -18.05 -15.08
C VAL A 234 -10.38 -18.78 -15.06
N THR A 235 -11.42 -18.17 -14.49
CA THR A 235 -12.76 -18.78 -14.37
C THR A 235 -13.67 -18.51 -15.56
N GLN A 236 -13.29 -17.59 -16.46
CA GLN A 236 -14.11 -17.12 -17.60
C GLN A 236 -15.47 -16.55 -17.16
N GLN A 237 -15.49 -15.93 -15.98
CA GLN A 237 -16.70 -15.40 -15.35
C GLN A 237 -16.44 -14.04 -14.71
N TYR A 238 -17.50 -13.26 -14.52
CA TYR A 238 -17.45 -12.03 -13.75
C TYR A 238 -17.40 -12.34 -12.26
N THR A 239 -16.33 -11.90 -11.59
CA THR A 239 -16.11 -12.08 -10.16
C THR A 239 -16.34 -10.77 -9.40
N PRO A 240 -17.08 -10.78 -8.28
CA PRO A 240 -17.22 -9.62 -7.42
C PRO A 240 -15.88 -9.18 -6.82
N SER A 241 -15.55 -7.91 -7.01
CA SER A 241 -14.35 -7.25 -6.50
C SER A 241 -14.74 -5.97 -5.76
N ILE A 242 -13.84 -5.53 -4.89
CA ILE A 242 -14.09 -4.39 -4.02
C ILE A 242 -12.83 -3.54 -3.87
N GLN A 243 -12.99 -2.23 -4.00
CA GLN A 243 -11.92 -1.26 -3.76
C GLN A 243 -12.42 -0.19 -2.79
N THR A 244 -11.59 0.15 -1.80
CA THR A 244 -11.87 1.28 -0.91
C THR A 244 -10.97 2.44 -1.28
N PHE A 245 -11.60 3.58 -1.58
CA PHE A 245 -10.94 4.84 -1.90
C PHE A 245 -11.08 5.78 -0.70
N LYS A 246 -9.97 6.42 -0.34
CA LYS A 246 -9.91 7.38 0.76
C LYS A 246 -9.44 8.72 0.19
N LYS A 247 -10.03 9.82 0.66
CA LYS A 247 -9.68 11.16 0.19
C LYS A 247 -8.26 11.57 0.59
N TYR A 248 -7.82 11.22 1.80
CA TYR A 248 -6.50 11.55 2.31
C TYR A 248 -5.66 10.30 2.51
N SER A 249 -4.34 10.43 2.33
CA SER A 249 -3.40 9.34 2.56
C SER A 249 -3.26 9.03 4.05
N GLU A 250 -3.10 7.74 4.36
CA GLU A 250 -2.82 7.28 5.71
C GLU A 250 -1.56 7.95 6.30
N PRO A 251 -1.43 8.03 7.63
CA PRO A 251 -0.21 8.51 8.27
C PRO A 251 1.02 7.71 7.80
N TYR A 252 2.08 8.43 7.46
CA TYR A 252 3.34 7.86 7.02
C TYR A 252 4.44 8.31 7.98
N ASN A 253 5.20 7.37 8.53
CA ASN A 253 6.22 7.65 9.53
C ASN A 253 7.50 8.16 8.86
N TRP A 254 7.50 9.45 8.49
CA TRP A 254 8.64 10.11 7.85
C TRP A 254 9.90 10.09 8.71
N ASN A 255 9.78 10.25 10.03
CA ASN A 255 10.93 10.22 10.94
C ASN A 255 11.71 8.90 10.83
N ARG A 256 11.01 7.76 10.92
CA ARG A 256 11.66 6.45 10.77
C ARG A 256 12.29 6.28 9.38
N VAL A 257 11.62 6.72 8.33
CA VAL A 257 12.14 6.63 6.96
C VAL A 257 13.38 7.48 6.78
N ASP A 258 13.41 8.70 7.33
CA ASP A 258 14.55 9.59 7.23
C ASP A 258 15.74 9.06 8.03
N ASN A 259 15.53 8.56 9.25
CA ASN A 259 16.61 7.92 10.02
C ASN A 259 17.20 6.71 9.28
N LEU A 260 16.35 5.89 8.65
CA LEU A 260 16.77 4.76 7.83
C LEU A 260 17.62 5.20 6.63
N ILE A 261 17.19 6.25 5.91
CA ILE A 261 17.92 6.80 4.76
C ILE A 261 19.25 7.42 5.20
N CYS A 262 19.27 8.10 6.35
CA CYS A 262 20.46 8.76 6.87
C CYS A 262 21.50 7.74 7.35
N GLY A 263 21.09 6.52 7.70
CA GLY A 263 22.02 5.43 7.99
C GLY A 263 21.87 4.77 9.35
N GLU A 264 20.68 4.83 9.97
CA GLU A 264 20.36 4.12 11.20
C GLU A 264 20.87 2.66 11.16
N ALA A 265 21.42 2.20 12.29
CA ALA A 265 22.03 0.87 12.39
C ALA A 265 21.04 -0.25 12.05
N ASP A 266 19.78 -0.09 12.47
CA ASP A 266 18.70 -0.99 12.09
C ASP A 266 18.17 -0.64 10.69
N ARG A 267 18.79 -1.29 9.69
CA ARG A 267 18.42 -1.16 8.27
C ARG A 267 17.20 -2.01 7.87
N THR A 268 16.40 -2.48 8.82
CA THR A 268 15.17 -3.21 8.50
C THR A 268 14.10 -2.30 7.92
N MET A 269 13.33 -2.82 6.97
CA MET A 269 12.23 -2.09 6.35
C MET A 269 10.86 -2.62 6.83
N ASP A 270 10.06 -1.72 7.38
CA ASP A 270 8.72 -2.01 7.86
C ASP A 270 7.69 -1.98 6.73
N VAL A 271 6.67 -2.84 6.79
CA VAL A 271 5.60 -2.93 5.77
C VAL A 271 4.89 -1.60 5.50
N GLY A 272 4.89 -0.68 6.48
CA GLY A 272 4.34 0.67 6.33
C GLY A 272 5.18 1.63 5.49
N MET A 273 6.46 1.32 5.28
CA MET A 273 7.35 2.04 4.38
C MET A 273 7.04 1.57 2.97
N ARG A 274 6.68 2.45 2.04
CA ARG A 274 6.28 2.01 0.68
C ARG A 274 7.51 1.70 -0.20
N PHE A 275 8.38 0.83 0.29
CA PHE A 275 9.52 0.32 -0.47
C PHE A 275 9.04 -0.53 -1.65
N ARG A 276 9.92 -0.70 -2.62
CA ARG A 276 9.71 -1.58 -3.76
C ARG A 276 10.11 -3.00 -3.37
N ARG A 277 9.41 -4.00 -3.92
CA ARG A 277 9.61 -5.41 -3.60
C ARG A 277 9.63 -6.29 -4.84
N VAL A 278 10.56 -7.25 -4.85
CA VAL A 278 10.53 -8.43 -5.72
C VAL A 278 10.65 -9.67 -4.84
N MET A 279 9.90 -10.72 -5.16
CA MET A 279 9.92 -11.98 -4.41
C MET A 279 10.18 -13.15 -5.34
N PHE A 280 10.92 -14.12 -4.83
CA PHE A 280 11.11 -15.40 -5.47
C PHE A 280 10.78 -16.53 -4.50
N GLY A 281 10.18 -17.58 -5.03
CA GLY A 281 9.98 -18.83 -4.33
C GLY A 281 10.85 -19.92 -4.92
N LEU A 282 11.49 -20.66 -4.04
CA LEU A 282 12.06 -21.97 -4.32
C LEU A 282 10.99 -23.01 -4.01
N ILE A 283 10.55 -23.73 -5.03
CA ILE A 283 9.53 -24.77 -4.91
C ILE A 283 10.25 -26.11 -5.05
N PRO A 284 10.17 -27.01 -4.06
CA PRO A 284 10.84 -28.30 -4.14
C PRO A 284 10.23 -29.17 -5.24
N GLU A 285 11.03 -30.06 -5.80
CA GLU A 285 10.54 -31.13 -6.67
C GLU A 285 10.04 -32.32 -5.83
N VAL A 286 9.49 -33.34 -6.49
CA VAL A 286 9.14 -34.60 -5.80
C VAL A 286 10.41 -35.44 -5.72
N PHE A 287 10.98 -35.57 -4.53
CA PHE A 287 12.15 -36.42 -4.32
C PHE A 287 11.73 -37.90 -4.36
N ARG A 288 12.32 -38.65 -5.30
CA ARG A 288 12.11 -40.12 -5.41
C ARG A 288 13.11 -40.91 -4.57
N THR A 289 14.28 -40.34 -4.31
CA THR A 289 15.38 -40.92 -3.55
C THR A 289 15.84 -39.94 -2.47
N GLU A 290 16.38 -40.45 -1.37
CA GLU A 290 16.94 -39.61 -0.29
C GLU A 290 18.16 -38.82 -0.77
N GLU A 291 18.97 -39.41 -1.67
CA GLU A 291 20.12 -38.76 -2.31
C GLU A 291 19.73 -37.47 -3.04
N ALA A 292 18.59 -37.47 -3.75
CA ALA A 292 18.10 -36.28 -4.45
C ALA A 292 17.64 -35.17 -3.47
N GLU A 293 17.10 -35.54 -2.31
CA GLU A 293 16.77 -34.58 -1.26
C GLU A 293 18.05 -33.99 -0.62
N GLU A 294 19.07 -34.82 -0.39
CA GLU A 294 20.37 -34.40 0.13
C GLU A 294 21.10 -33.47 -0.86
N GLU A 295 21.04 -33.76 -2.17
CA GLU A 295 21.58 -32.88 -3.21
C GLU A 295 20.87 -31.51 -3.20
N TYR A 296 19.54 -31.50 -3.05
CA TYR A 296 18.76 -30.27 -2.95
C TYR A 296 19.14 -29.44 -1.73
N VAL A 297 19.36 -30.07 -0.57
CA VAL A 297 19.88 -29.42 0.64
C VAL A 297 21.27 -28.84 0.41
N LEU A 298 22.17 -29.59 -0.23
CA LEU A 298 23.52 -29.11 -0.55
C LEU A 298 23.48 -27.89 -1.50
N ASN A 299 22.60 -27.92 -2.50
CA ASN A 299 22.40 -26.80 -3.42
C ASN A 299 21.84 -25.56 -2.70
N PHE A 300 20.95 -25.75 -1.73
CA PHE A 300 20.49 -24.67 -0.86
C PHE A 300 21.59 -24.13 0.06
N GLN A 301 22.47 -24.98 0.60
CA GLN A 301 23.62 -24.52 1.40
C GLN A 301 24.58 -23.65 0.58
N LYS A 302 24.86 -24.01 -0.68
CA LYS A 302 25.66 -23.15 -1.60
C LYS A 302 25.03 -21.77 -1.77
N LEU A 303 23.70 -21.71 -1.86
CA LEU A 303 22.95 -20.46 -1.92
C LEU A 303 23.11 -19.64 -0.63
N LEU A 304 22.94 -20.27 0.53
CA LEU A 304 23.12 -19.59 1.83
C LEU A 304 24.53 -19.02 1.96
N SER A 305 25.57 -19.79 1.63
CA SER A 305 26.96 -19.29 1.66
C SER A 305 27.18 -18.12 0.71
N TYR A 306 26.52 -18.11 -0.45
CA TYR A 306 26.56 -16.98 -1.37
C TYR A 306 25.88 -15.73 -0.78
N LEU A 307 24.71 -15.88 -0.15
CA LEU A 307 24.01 -14.79 0.52
C LEU A 307 24.78 -14.25 1.73
N GLU A 308 25.42 -15.12 2.52
CA GLU A 308 26.31 -14.73 3.63
C GLU A 308 27.49 -13.88 3.15
N ARG A 309 28.00 -14.16 1.95
CA ARG A 309 29.08 -13.37 1.34
C ARG A 309 28.61 -12.01 0.82
N LEU A 310 27.35 -11.89 0.43
CA LEU A 310 26.74 -10.64 -0.02
C LEU A 310 26.31 -9.73 1.15
N ARG A 311 25.99 -10.32 2.30
CA ARG A 311 25.54 -9.61 3.49
C ARG A 311 26.62 -8.67 4.02
N ASP A 312 26.23 -7.45 4.39
CA ASP A 312 27.11 -6.53 5.11
C ASP A 312 27.47 -7.14 6.49
N LYS A 313 28.76 -7.17 6.83
CA LYS A 313 29.24 -7.84 8.05
C LYS A 313 29.22 -6.94 9.30
N ASP A 314 28.86 -5.67 9.14
CA ASP A 314 28.86 -4.69 10.22
C ASP A 314 27.73 -5.00 11.21
N GLY A 315 28.09 -5.30 12.47
CA GLY A 315 27.15 -5.46 13.59
C GLY A 315 26.24 -6.69 13.60
N SER A 316 26.32 -7.60 12.61
CA SER A 316 25.42 -8.77 12.49
C SER A 316 26.03 -10.08 13.00
N PRO A 317 25.23 -11.05 13.49
CA PRO A 317 25.73 -12.35 13.96
C PRO A 317 26.51 -13.10 12.86
N SER A 318 27.50 -13.90 13.26
CA SER A 318 28.53 -14.46 12.37
C SER A 318 28.00 -15.31 11.20
N LYS A 319 26.79 -15.88 11.29
CA LYS A 319 26.14 -16.68 10.23
C LYS A 319 24.65 -16.39 10.09
N LEU A 320 24.08 -16.75 8.94
CA LEU A 320 22.63 -16.80 8.73
C LEU A 320 22.09 -18.09 9.34
N ASN A 321 21.46 -17.99 10.51
CA ASN A 321 20.92 -19.14 11.25
C ASN A 321 19.59 -19.62 10.63
N VAL A 322 19.65 -20.27 9.48
CA VAL A 322 18.50 -20.92 8.85
C VAL A 322 18.42 -22.37 9.34
N GLU A 323 17.31 -22.74 9.98
CA GLU A 323 17.06 -24.12 10.39
C GLU A 323 16.69 -24.97 9.17
N ILE A 324 17.46 -26.02 8.88
CA ILE A 324 17.21 -26.94 7.77
C ILE A 324 16.46 -28.16 8.30
N ILE A 325 15.29 -28.44 7.73
CA ILE A 325 14.42 -29.57 8.07
C ILE A 325 14.29 -30.47 6.85
N THR A 326 14.66 -31.74 7.00
CA THR A 326 14.51 -32.78 5.96
C THR A 326 13.42 -33.78 6.34
N THR A 327 13.02 -34.64 5.40
CA THR A 327 12.06 -35.71 5.67
C THR A 327 12.54 -36.68 6.76
N LYS A 328 13.85 -36.96 6.82
CA LYS A 328 14.50 -37.74 7.88
C LYS A 328 14.30 -37.09 9.25
N SER A 329 14.66 -35.81 9.37
CA SER A 329 14.54 -35.07 10.63
C SER A 329 13.09 -34.94 11.13
N LYS A 330 12.10 -34.91 10.24
CA LYS A 330 10.68 -34.90 10.60
C LYS A 330 10.17 -36.23 11.16
N LYS A 331 10.67 -37.37 10.66
CA LYS A 331 10.31 -38.69 11.21
C LYS A 331 10.81 -38.85 12.65
N GLU A 332 11.95 -38.23 12.97
CA GLU A 332 12.54 -38.22 14.32
C GLU A 332 11.85 -37.23 15.27
N LYS A 333 11.44 -36.06 14.76
CA LYS A 333 10.67 -35.05 15.51
C LYS A 333 9.17 -35.13 15.16
N ALA A 334 8.48 -36.16 15.62
CA ALA A 334 7.02 -36.26 15.49
C ALA A 334 6.31 -35.23 16.39
N LYS A 335 6.24 -33.96 15.96
CA LYS A 335 5.28 -32.97 16.47
C LYS A 335 4.92 -31.93 15.40
N ASP A 336 3.63 -31.90 15.07
CA ASP A 336 2.94 -30.93 14.21
C ASP A 336 3.47 -29.50 14.35
N THR A 337 4.24 -29.04 13.36
CA THR A 337 4.92 -27.73 13.47
C THR A 337 4.28 -26.63 12.62
N PHE A 338 3.42 -26.96 11.66
CA PHE A 338 2.83 -25.96 10.75
C PHE A 338 1.43 -25.46 11.18
N SER A 339 0.65 -26.26 11.93
CA SER A 339 -0.77 -25.95 12.20
C SER A 339 -0.99 -24.90 13.30
N ASN A 340 0.02 -24.58 14.12
CA ASN A 340 -0.11 -23.69 15.27
C ASN A 340 0.53 -22.30 15.10
N THR A 341 1.20 -22.03 13.97
CA THR A 341 1.85 -20.73 13.76
C THR A 341 0.82 -19.67 13.42
N ARG A 342 0.50 -18.82 14.41
CA ARG A 342 -0.40 -17.66 14.27
C ARG A 342 0.29 -16.41 13.70
N LYS A 343 1.60 -16.46 13.49
CA LYS A 343 2.39 -15.34 12.97
C LYS A 343 2.34 -15.32 11.44
N ASP A 344 2.40 -14.14 10.86
CA ASP A 344 2.56 -14.01 9.41
C ASP A 344 3.93 -14.50 8.98
N MET A 345 4.03 -15.18 7.83
CA MET A 345 5.31 -15.68 7.32
C MET A 345 6.36 -14.57 7.17
N THR A 346 5.95 -13.32 6.90
CA THR A 346 6.89 -12.22 6.70
C THR A 346 7.49 -11.70 8.01
N ASP A 347 6.84 -11.99 9.14
CA ASP A 347 7.28 -11.58 10.47
C ASP A 347 8.38 -12.50 11.02
N THR A 348 8.48 -13.72 10.48
CA THR A 348 9.47 -14.72 10.89
C THR A 348 10.71 -14.76 9.98
N MET A 349 10.81 -13.84 9.02
CA MET A 349 11.94 -13.81 8.08
C MET A 349 13.18 -13.17 8.69
N ILE A 350 14.35 -13.74 8.40
CA ILE A 350 15.66 -13.16 8.67
C ILE A 350 15.91 -12.07 7.64
N ARG A 351 16.21 -10.85 8.10
CA ARG A 351 16.40 -9.66 7.27
C ARG A 351 17.83 -9.15 7.42
N PHE A 352 18.45 -8.77 6.31
CA PHE A 352 19.77 -8.18 6.33
C PHE A 352 19.99 -7.26 5.13
N PRO A 353 20.77 -6.18 5.30
CA PRO A 353 21.12 -5.30 4.20
C PRO A 353 22.22 -5.92 3.32
N VAL A 354 22.14 -5.59 2.03
CA VAL A 354 23.15 -5.89 1.01
C VAL A 354 23.44 -4.59 0.27
N GLN A 355 24.68 -4.12 0.35
CA GLN A 355 25.09 -2.95 -0.40
C GLN A 355 25.21 -3.26 -1.90
N LEU A 356 24.66 -2.39 -2.73
CA LEU A 356 24.85 -2.46 -4.18
C LEU A 356 26.24 -1.90 -4.54
N LEU A 357 26.86 -2.44 -5.60
CA LEU A 357 28.26 -2.22 -6.01
C LEU A 357 28.82 -0.83 -5.66
N ARG A 358 29.93 -0.80 -4.90
CA ARG A 358 30.68 0.41 -4.52
C ARG A 358 31.53 0.92 -5.69
N GLY A 359 30.98 1.77 -6.56
CA GLY A 359 31.81 2.77 -7.23
C GLY A 359 32.26 3.81 -6.21
N LYS A 360 33.50 4.31 -6.27
CA LYS A 360 34.02 5.37 -5.36
C LYS A 360 33.22 6.68 -5.41
N LYS A 361 32.29 6.84 -6.36
CA LYS A 361 31.43 8.02 -6.55
C LYS A 361 29.94 7.67 -6.56
N ASP A 362 29.59 6.41 -6.29
CA ASP A 362 28.20 5.98 -6.38
C ASP A 362 27.43 6.44 -5.13
N PRO A 363 26.19 6.95 -5.31
CA PRO A 363 25.30 7.20 -4.19
C PRO A 363 25.14 5.93 -3.34
N PHE A 364 24.86 6.10 -2.06
CA PHE A 364 24.60 4.97 -1.19
C PHE A 364 23.31 4.27 -1.61
N GLU A 365 23.48 3.09 -2.20
CA GLU A 365 22.40 2.28 -2.69
C GLU A 365 22.50 0.88 -2.11
N TRP A 366 21.40 0.43 -1.52
CA TRP A 366 21.35 -0.87 -0.84
C TRP A 366 19.96 -1.50 -0.98
N ILE A 367 19.92 -2.80 -0.76
CA ILE A 367 18.70 -3.59 -0.73
C ILE A 367 18.62 -4.34 0.59
N GLU A 368 17.43 -4.55 1.13
CA GLU A 368 17.18 -5.52 2.19
C GLU A 368 16.84 -6.86 1.54
N VAL A 369 17.54 -7.90 1.95
CA VAL A 369 17.18 -9.28 1.62
C VAL A 369 16.49 -9.88 2.84
N ALA A 370 15.30 -10.42 2.64
CA ALA A 370 14.55 -11.16 3.65
C ALA A 370 14.37 -12.62 3.21
N ILE A 371 14.77 -13.56 4.06
CA ILE A 371 14.74 -15.00 3.80
C ILE A 371 14.01 -15.73 4.93
N GLY A 372 13.40 -16.89 4.65
CA GLY A 372 12.77 -17.70 5.70
C GLY A 372 13.77 -18.17 6.76
N ALA A 373 13.39 -18.11 8.04
CA ALA A 373 14.21 -18.64 9.13
C ALA A 373 14.31 -20.17 9.14
N THR A 374 13.37 -20.85 8.50
CA THR A 374 13.32 -22.31 8.38
C THR A 374 13.25 -22.68 6.90
N PHE A 375 14.11 -23.60 6.49
CA PHE A 375 14.09 -24.24 5.20
C PHE A 375 13.67 -25.70 5.35
N ASP A 376 12.48 -26.01 4.86
CA ASP A 376 11.89 -27.35 4.90
C ASP A 376 11.75 -27.88 3.47
N THR A 377 12.39 -29.02 3.20
CA THR A 377 12.45 -29.64 1.86
C THR A 377 11.08 -29.97 1.28
N THR A 378 10.03 -30.04 2.10
CA THR A 378 8.66 -30.35 1.66
C THR A 378 7.79 -29.12 1.41
N THR A 379 8.31 -27.91 1.67
CA THR A 379 7.59 -26.63 1.57
C THR A 379 8.31 -25.67 0.63
N SER A 380 7.61 -24.65 0.13
CA SER A 380 8.29 -23.58 -0.61
C SER A 380 9.07 -22.67 0.33
N TYR A 381 10.21 -22.20 -0.16
CA TYR A 381 11.07 -21.25 0.55
C TYR A 381 11.08 -19.90 -0.17
N ARG A 382 10.90 -18.81 0.58
CA ARG A 382 10.79 -17.46 0.02
C ARG A 382 12.04 -16.63 0.24
N ILE A 383 12.43 -15.90 -0.79
CA ILE A 383 13.46 -14.87 -0.77
C ILE A 383 12.84 -13.58 -1.29
N ILE A 384 12.94 -12.52 -0.50
CA ILE A 384 12.34 -11.23 -0.79
C ILE A 384 13.46 -10.19 -0.86
N PHE A 385 13.41 -9.37 -1.90
CA PHE A 385 14.29 -8.22 -2.09
C PHE A 385 13.46 -6.95 -1.95
N ASN A 386 13.73 -6.17 -0.93
CA ASN A 386 13.10 -4.88 -0.68
C ASN A 386 14.12 -3.77 -0.92
N TRP A 387 13.70 -2.61 -1.44
CA TRP A 387 14.57 -1.44 -1.54
C TRP A 387 13.80 -0.13 -1.52
N LEU A 388 14.41 0.88 -0.89
CA LEU A 388 13.88 2.23 -0.80
C LEU A 388 14.81 3.24 -1.49
N VAL A 389 16.12 3.11 -1.25
CA VAL A 389 17.18 4.02 -1.72
C VAL A 389 18.09 3.27 -2.69
N ALA A 390 17.58 2.96 -3.88
CA ALA A 390 18.39 2.33 -4.92
C ALA A 390 17.82 2.56 -6.33
N SER A 391 18.71 2.81 -7.29
CA SER A 391 18.38 2.82 -8.71
C SER A 391 17.87 1.46 -9.15
N SER A 392 16.79 1.47 -9.92
CA SER A 392 16.20 0.25 -10.48
C SER A 392 17.18 -0.54 -11.34
N THR A 393 18.09 0.13 -12.05
CA THR A 393 19.07 -0.54 -12.94
C THR A 393 20.10 -1.36 -12.16
N LYS A 394 20.56 -0.84 -11.01
CA LYS A 394 21.50 -1.56 -10.14
C LYS A 394 20.83 -2.71 -9.42
N VAL A 395 19.61 -2.48 -8.92
CA VAL A 395 18.77 -3.53 -8.33
C VAL A 395 18.53 -4.66 -9.34
N GLU A 396 18.13 -4.31 -10.57
CA GLU A 396 17.91 -5.28 -11.64
C GLU A 396 19.17 -6.08 -11.97
N THR A 397 20.31 -5.41 -12.13
CA THR A 397 21.60 -6.07 -12.39
C THR A 397 21.93 -7.07 -11.28
N GLN A 398 21.76 -6.68 -10.02
CA GLN A 398 22.02 -7.55 -8.87
C GLN A 398 21.06 -8.75 -8.84
N ILE A 399 19.77 -8.53 -9.10
CA ILE A 399 18.76 -9.59 -9.18
C ILE A 399 19.07 -10.56 -10.33
N GLN A 400 19.47 -10.08 -11.51
CA GLN A 400 19.84 -10.94 -12.65
C GLN A 400 21.08 -11.79 -12.32
N LEU A 401 22.08 -11.22 -11.64
CA LEU A 401 23.25 -11.96 -11.17
C LEU A 401 22.85 -13.08 -10.19
N LEU A 402 21.97 -12.78 -9.25
CA LEU A 402 21.39 -13.74 -8.31
C LEU A 402 20.66 -14.86 -9.05
N GLN A 403 19.74 -14.52 -9.95
CA GLN A 403 18.99 -15.49 -10.76
C GLN A 403 19.92 -16.41 -11.59
N ARG A 404 21.00 -15.87 -12.14
CA ARG A 404 21.99 -16.68 -12.86
C ARG A 404 22.71 -17.66 -11.92
N ARG A 405 23.12 -17.19 -10.73
CA ARG A 405 23.77 -18.05 -9.71
C ARG A 405 22.83 -19.15 -9.23
N PHE A 406 21.57 -18.81 -9.02
CA PHE A 406 20.51 -19.73 -8.64
C PHE A 406 20.37 -20.89 -9.64
N LYS A 407 20.31 -20.56 -10.93
CA LYS A 407 20.27 -21.57 -12.00
C LYS A 407 21.53 -22.45 -12.00
N ASN A 408 22.70 -21.86 -11.78
CA ASN A 408 23.96 -22.61 -11.70
C ASN A 408 24.03 -23.56 -10.49
N PHE A 409 23.31 -23.25 -9.40
CA PHE A 409 23.19 -24.13 -8.25
C PHE A 409 22.16 -25.25 -8.44
N GLY A 410 21.48 -25.33 -9.59
CA GLY A 410 20.45 -26.35 -9.83
C GLY A 410 19.13 -26.07 -9.10
N LEU A 411 18.93 -24.86 -8.59
CA LEU A 411 17.70 -24.48 -7.87
C LEU A 411 16.73 -23.76 -8.81
N LYS A 412 15.45 -24.18 -8.80
CA LYS A 412 14.40 -23.59 -9.62
C LYS A 412 13.70 -22.45 -8.88
N PHE A 413 13.92 -21.22 -9.35
CA PHE A 413 13.27 -20.03 -8.79
C PHE A 413 12.12 -19.55 -9.66
N ILE A 414 11.02 -19.18 -9.02
CA ILE A 414 9.86 -18.62 -9.67
C ILE A 414 9.54 -17.28 -9.02
N SER A 415 9.25 -16.26 -9.84
CA SER A 415 8.83 -14.96 -9.30
C SER A 415 7.45 -15.08 -8.67
N PHE A 416 7.29 -14.61 -7.44
CA PHE A 416 6.02 -14.64 -6.71
C PHE A 416 5.40 -13.22 -6.66
N PRO A 417 4.08 -13.07 -6.88
CA PRO A 417 3.45 -11.75 -6.88
C PRO A 417 3.19 -11.22 -5.46
N GLN A 418 3.14 -9.89 -5.30
CA GLN A 418 2.90 -9.21 -4.01
C GLN A 418 1.64 -9.70 -3.29
N THR A 419 0.61 -10.03 -4.06
CA THR A 419 -0.69 -10.51 -3.58
C THR A 419 -0.57 -11.75 -2.69
N THR A 420 0.46 -12.61 -2.88
CA THR A 420 0.64 -13.83 -2.09
C THR A 420 1.04 -13.59 -0.64
N VAL A 421 1.59 -12.42 -0.31
CA VAL A 421 1.95 -12.04 1.07
C VAL A 421 1.13 -10.84 1.56
N SER A 422 0.24 -10.32 0.72
CA SER A 422 -0.63 -9.22 1.09
C SER A 422 -1.74 -9.71 2.02
N TRP A 423 -1.99 -8.90 3.05
CA TRP A 423 -3.15 -9.06 3.92
C TRP A 423 -4.46 -8.74 3.18
N ASP A 424 -4.43 -7.80 2.23
CA ASP A 424 -5.57 -7.48 1.37
C ASP A 424 -5.48 -8.27 0.06
N LEU A 425 -6.49 -9.10 -0.20
CA LEU A 425 -6.62 -9.88 -1.43
C LEU A 425 -6.89 -9.00 -2.66
N PHE A 426 -7.38 -7.77 -2.45
CA PHE A 426 -7.71 -6.81 -3.52
C PHE A 426 -6.68 -5.68 -3.64
N ILE A 427 -5.46 -5.88 -3.14
CA ILE A 427 -4.37 -4.89 -3.27
C ILE A 427 -4.17 -4.43 -4.72
N HIS A 428 -4.43 -5.31 -5.70
CA HIS A 428 -4.44 -4.98 -7.12
C HIS A 428 -5.87 -4.95 -7.65
N ALA A 429 -6.40 -3.76 -7.90
CA ALA A 429 -7.80 -3.56 -8.30
C ALA A 429 -8.21 -4.30 -9.59
N LEU A 430 -7.24 -4.63 -10.45
CA LEU A 430 -7.46 -5.31 -11.74
C LEU A 430 -7.12 -6.82 -11.71
N ALA A 431 -6.92 -7.40 -10.52
CA ALA A 431 -6.72 -8.84 -10.37
C ALA A 431 -7.77 -9.40 -9.41
N ALA A 432 -8.66 -10.26 -9.93
CA ALA A 432 -9.69 -10.91 -9.12
C ALA A 432 -9.16 -12.25 -8.58
N PRO A 433 -9.16 -12.46 -7.26
CA PRO A 433 -8.97 -13.80 -6.70
C PRO A 433 -10.16 -14.70 -7.05
N THR A 434 -9.93 -16.00 -7.18
CA THR A 434 -10.98 -17.01 -7.38
C THR A 434 -11.44 -17.55 -6.03
N PHE A 435 -12.74 -17.60 -5.77
CA PHE A 435 -13.28 -18.11 -4.50
C PHE A 435 -13.96 -19.47 -4.71
N ILE A 436 -13.61 -20.45 -3.88
CA ILE A 436 -14.30 -21.75 -3.80
C ILE A 436 -14.74 -21.96 -2.35
N THR A 437 -16.05 -22.01 -2.11
CA THR A 437 -16.63 -22.16 -0.77
C THR A 437 -16.98 -23.61 -0.50
N VAL A 438 -16.54 -24.16 0.64
CA VAL A 438 -16.83 -25.53 1.08
C VAL A 438 -17.46 -25.50 2.47
N ARG A 439 -18.72 -25.91 2.54
CA ARG A 439 -19.53 -25.87 3.78
C ARG A 439 -19.57 -27.20 4.53
N ASP A 440 -19.32 -28.32 3.85
CA ASP A 440 -19.35 -29.66 4.44
C ASP A 440 -18.08 -29.94 5.23
N LYS A 441 -18.23 -30.23 6.54
CA LYS A 441 -17.12 -30.47 7.47
C LYS A 441 -16.32 -31.73 7.15
N LYS A 442 -16.95 -32.81 6.64
CA LYS A 442 -16.21 -34.01 6.24
C LYS A 442 -15.29 -33.69 5.07
N LYS A 443 -15.78 -32.91 4.10
CA LYS A 443 -14.96 -32.43 2.97
C LYS A 443 -13.82 -31.54 3.44
N THR A 444 -14.05 -30.60 4.37
CA THR A 444 -13.01 -29.64 4.79
C THR A 444 -11.79 -30.29 5.45
N GLN A 445 -11.96 -31.42 6.15
CA GLN A 445 -10.87 -32.19 6.74
C GLN A 445 -9.97 -32.84 5.67
N ALA A 446 -10.54 -33.26 4.54
CA ALA A 446 -9.79 -33.91 3.47
C ALA A 446 -9.10 -32.92 2.52
N ILE A 447 -9.49 -31.64 2.50
CA ILE A 447 -8.99 -30.64 1.54
C ILE A 447 -7.46 -30.57 1.51
N GLU A 448 -6.79 -30.42 2.66
CA GLU A 448 -5.33 -30.22 2.67
C GLU A 448 -4.59 -31.44 2.12
N LYS A 449 -4.97 -32.64 2.57
CA LYS A 449 -4.42 -33.90 2.05
C LYS A 449 -4.65 -34.04 0.55
N SER A 450 -5.82 -33.63 0.06
CA SER A 450 -6.14 -33.67 -1.37
C SER A 450 -5.40 -32.62 -2.19
N LEU A 451 -5.16 -31.42 -1.65
CA LEU A 451 -4.32 -30.42 -2.30
C LEU A 451 -2.89 -30.93 -2.48
N LEU A 452 -2.32 -31.57 -1.46
CA LEU A 452 -0.97 -32.17 -1.55
C LEU A 452 -0.89 -33.27 -2.64
N LYS A 453 -1.99 -34.00 -2.88
CA LYS A 453 -2.08 -34.97 -3.99
C LYS A 453 -2.20 -34.31 -5.38
N LEU A 454 -2.62 -33.05 -5.45
CA LEU A 454 -2.73 -32.25 -6.67
C LEU A 454 -1.49 -31.37 -6.88
N ASP A 455 -0.30 -31.85 -6.49
CA ASP A 455 0.98 -31.15 -6.65
C ASP A 455 1.05 -29.76 -5.98
N PHE A 456 0.25 -29.53 -4.93
CA PHE A 456 0.46 -28.37 -4.07
C PHE A 456 1.49 -28.67 -2.98
N VAL A 457 2.28 -27.66 -2.62
CA VAL A 457 3.17 -27.66 -1.46
C VAL A 457 2.79 -26.52 -0.52
N HIS A 458 3.06 -26.68 0.76
CA HIS A 458 2.83 -25.60 1.74
C HIS A 458 3.77 -24.42 1.48
N ASP A 459 3.26 -23.20 1.65
CA ASP A 459 3.97 -21.94 1.41
C ASP A 459 3.93 -20.99 2.62
N GLY A 460 3.51 -21.48 3.78
CA GLY A 460 3.45 -20.70 5.03
C GLY A 460 2.04 -20.23 5.38
N VAL A 461 1.95 -19.29 6.33
CA VAL A 461 0.70 -18.71 6.82
C VAL A 461 0.71 -17.21 6.57
N THR A 462 -0.39 -16.68 6.03
CA THR A 462 -0.59 -15.23 5.83
C THR A 462 -1.82 -14.76 6.58
N ILE A 463 -1.73 -13.59 7.19
CA ILE A 463 -2.86 -12.93 7.84
C ILE A 463 -3.73 -12.26 6.78
N THR A 464 -4.98 -12.66 6.63
CA THR A 464 -5.89 -12.15 5.58
C THR A 464 -6.97 -11.24 6.14
N SER A 465 -7.20 -10.12 5.46
CA SER A 465 -8.29 -9.18 5.72
C SER A 465 -9.65 -9.83 5.49
N PRO A 466 -10.66 -9.65 6.36
CA PRO A 466 -12.00 -10.19 6.14
C PRO A 466 -12.80 -9.44 5.05
N GLN A 467 -12.23 -8.44 4.38
CA GLN A 467 -12.92 -7.61 3.38
C GLN A 467 -13.50 -8.43 2.21
N PHE A 468 -12.87 -9.55 1.86
CA PHE A 468 -13.33 -10.44 0.78
C PHE A 468 -14.69 -11.07 1.03
N LEU A 469 -15.16 -11.15 2.28
CA LEU A 469 -16.48 -11.71 2.58
C LEU A 469 -17.61 -10.94 1.90
N LYS A 470 -17.40 -9.63 1.64
CA LYS A 470 -18.35 -8.80 0.89
C LYS A 470 -18.52 -9.22 -0.58
N CYS A 471 -17.64 -10.08 -1.09
CA CYS A 471 -17.62 -10.60 -2.45
C CYS A 471 -18.04 -12.07 -2.52
N ILE A 472 -18.44 -12.69 -1.40
CA ILE A 472 -18.83 -14.09 -1.32
C ILE A 472 -20.34 -14.20 -1.13
N ASP A 473 -20.96 -15.04 -1.94
CA ASP A 473 -22.38 -15.33 -1.83
C ASP A 473 -22.70 -16.07 -0.53
N ASN A 474 -23.78 -15.62 0.12
CA ASN A 474 -24.23 -16.12 1.42
C ASN A 474 -23.19 -16.00 2.54
N SER A 475 -22.28 -15.02 2.49
CA SER A 475 -21.17 -14.87 3.45
C SER A 475 -21.56 -14.87 4.94
N ASP A 476 -22.83 -14.57 5.24
CA ASP A 476 -23.38 -14.57 6.60
C ASP A 476 -23.41 -15.96 7.26
N ASP A 477 -23.22 -17.02 6.49
CA ASP A 477 -23.10 -18.39 6.99
C ASP A 477 -21.73 -18.71 7.60
N PHE A 478 -20.69 -17.89 7.35
CA PHE A 478 -19.35 -18.07 7.92
C PHE A 478 -19.21 -17.30 9.26
N ARG A 479 -18.66 -17.96 10.28
CA ARG A 479 -18.47 -17.45 11.66
C ARG A 479 -17.02 -17.13 12.02
N PHE A 480 -16.44 -16.16 11.32
CA PHE A 480 -15.08 -15.70 11.62
C PHE A 480 -14.95 -14.92 12.96
N PRO A 481 -13.78 -14.93 13.61
CA PRO A 481 -13.54 -14.23 14.87
C PRO A 481 -13.78 -12.71 14.79
N ARG A 482 -14.35 -12.13 15.86
CA ARG A 482 -14.60 -10.68 15.99
C ARG A 482 -13.91 -10.08 17.21
N PHE A 483 -13.59 -8.79 17.16
CA PHE A 483 -13.14 -8.02 18.32
C PHE A 483 -14.32 -7.78 19.28
N HIS A 484 -14.13 -8.06 20.58
CA HIS A 484 -15.20 -7.95 21.58
C HIS A 484 -15.80 -6.53 21.69
N ARG A 485 -14.96 -5.49 21.60
CA ARG A 485 -15.41 -4.09 21.78
C ARG A 485 -16.05 -3.49 20.52
N SER A 486 -15.49 -3.75 19.35
CA SER A 486 -15.91 -3.08 18.10
C SER A 486 -16.83 -3.92 17.23
N GLY A 487 -16.99 -5.22 17.52
CA GLY A 487 -17.71 -6.18 16.69
C GLY A 487 -17.10 -6.42 15.30
N LYS A 488 -15.99 -5.74 14.97
CA LYS A 488 -15.29 -5.89 13.69
C LYS A 488 -14.64 -7.26 13.60
N LEU A 489 -14.65 -7.84 12.41
CA LEU A 489 -13.95 -9.08 12.11
C LEU A 489 -12.43 -8.90 12.32
N LYS A 490 -11.82 -9.89 12.98
CA LYS A 490 -10.36 -9.98 13.12
C LYS A 490 -9.77 -10.47 11.80
N SER A 491 -8.52 -10.11 11.54
CA SER A 491 -7.75 -10.72 10.46
C SER A 491 -7.57 -12.22 10.70
N ILE A 492 -7.57 -13.00 9.63
CA ILE A 492 -7.68 -14.45 9.67
C ILE A 492 -6.32 -15.07 9.31
N PRO A 493 -5.66 -15.81 10.21
CA PRO A 493 -4.49 -16.62 9.86
C PRO A 493 -4.91 -17.67 8.84
N SER A 494 -4.26 -17.65 7.68
CA SER A 494 -4.69 -18.43 6.52
C SER A 494 -3.49 -19.20 5.97
N PRO A 495 -3.46 -20.55 6.12
CA PRO A 495 -2.47 -21.38 5.46
C PRO A 495 -2.51 -21.18 3.95
N GLN A 496 -1.34 -21.07 3.34
CA GLN A 496 -1.17 -20.90 1.91
C GLN A 496 -0.42 -22.07 1.31
N PHE A 497 -0.81 -22.42 0.10
CA PHE A 497 -0.26 -23.49 -0.72
C PHE A 497 0.11 -22.93 -2.07
N VAL A 498 1.19 -23.43 -2.66
CA VAL A 498 1.60 -23.10 -4.03
C VAL A 498 1.64 -24.38 -4.86
N HIS A 499 1.07 -24.35 -6.06
CA HIS A 499 1.19 -25.47 -7.00
C HIS A 499 2.64 -25.59 -7.48
N ARG A 500 3.16 -26.80 -7.73
CA ARG A 500 4.57 -27.01 -8.13
C ARG A 500 5.00 -26.26 -9.40
N SER A 501 4.05 -25.89 -10.26
CA SER A 501 4.32 -25.02 -11.42
C SER A 501 4.64 -23.57 -11.06
N GLY A 502 4.30 -23.13 -9.85
CA GLY A 502 4.35 -21.73 -9.40
C GLY A 502 3.29 -20.81 -10.01
N ALA A 503 2.36 -21.36 -10.80
CA ALA A 503 1.37 -20.57 -11.54
C ALA A 503 0.18 -20.11 -10.70
N ILE A 504 -0.12 -20.81 -9.61
CA ILE A 504 -1.27 -20.51 -8.76
C ILE A 504 -0.99 -20.85 -7.30
N PHE A 505 -1.56 -20.02 -6.42
CA PHE A 505 -1.59 -20.22 -4.99
C PHE A 505 -3.01 -20.48 -4.53
N ILE A 506 -3.17 -21.32 -3.51
CA ILE A 506 -4.43 -21.51 -2.80
C ILE A 506 -4.23 -21.08 -1.36
N ARG A 507 -4.99 -20.08 -0.93
CA ARG A 507 -5.04 -19.66 0.46
C ARG A 507 -6.31 -20.23 1.09
N LYS A 508 -6.16 -21.00 2.16
CA LYS A 508 -7.26 -21.66 2.87
C LYS A 508 -7.65 -20.81 4.08
N LEU A 509 -8.90 -20.37 4.13
CA LEU A 509 -9.47 -19.70 5.30
C LEU A 509 -10.47 -20.62 5.98
N THR A 510 -10.27 -20.87 7.27
CA THR A 510 -11.13 -21.76 8.05
C THR A 510 -11.91 -20.96 9.08
N ASP A 511 -13.22 -21.17 9.09
CA ASP A 511 -14.17 -20.65 10.05
C ASP A 511 -14.11 -21.43 11.39
N ARG A 512 -14.56 -20.82 12.49
CA ARG A 512 -14.85 -21.47 13.78
C ARG A 512 -15.76 -22.71 13.67
N GLU A 513 -16.70 -22.71 12.72
CA GLU A 513 -17.57 -23.88 12.49
C GLU A 513 -16.91 -24.99 11.65
N GLY A 514 -15.68 -24.78 11.17
CA GLY A 514 -14.95 -25.74 10.32
C GLY A 514 -15.27 -25.65 8.82
N LYS A 515 -16.07 -24.66 8.41
CA LYS A 515 -16.29 -24.32 6.99
C LYS A 515 -15.04 -23.67 6.41
N VAL A 516 -14.81 -23.85 5.11
CA VAL A 516 -13.58 -23.41 4.44
C VAL A 516 -13.88 -22.56 3.21
N ILE A 517 -13.09 -21.51 3.03
CA ILE A 517 -13.05 -20.71 1.80
C ILE A 517 -11.64 -20.87 1.23
N LEU A 518 -11.56 -21.39 0.00
CA LEU A 518 -10.31 -21.44 -0.75
C LEU A 518 -10.24 -20.23 -1.68
N VAL A 519 -9.12 -19.54 -1.63
CA VAL A 519 -8.84 -18.37 -2.44
C VAL A 519 -7.70 -18.70 -3.41
N GLY A 520 -8.03 -18.81 -4.69
CA GLY A 520 -7.08 -18.97 -5.78
C GLY A 520 -6.47 -17.62 -6.16
N ILE A 521 -5.13 -17.51 -6.06
CA ILE A 521 -4.36 -16.32 -6.43
C ILE A 521 -3.46 -16.68 -7.61
N GLU A 522 -3.73 -16.08 -8.77
CA GLU A 522 -2.95 -16.29 -10.00
C GLU A 522 -1.57 -15.64 -9.90
N ASN A 523 -0.55 -16.31 -10.44
CA ASN A 523 0.76 -15.73 -10.63
C ASN A 523 0.90 -15.04 -11.99
N TYR A 524 0.75 -13.72 -11.99
CA TYR A 524 0.83 -12.88 -13.18
C TYR A 524 2.25 -12.39 -13.54
N ARG A 525 3.29 -12.73 -12.76
CA ARG A 525 4.66 -12.17 -12.95
C ARG A 525 5.42 -12.78 -14.14
N HIS A 526 5.03 -13.96 -14.63
CA HIS A 526 5.67 -14.63 -15.79
C HIS A 526 4.94 -14.36 -17.12
N ALA A 527 4.66 -13.08 -17.40
CA ALA A 527 3.87 -12.67 -18.56
C ALA A 527 4.62 -12.64 -19.90
N SER A 528 5.94 -12.88 -19.95
CA SER A 528 6.69 -12.84 -21.21
C SER A 528 6.37 -14.00 -22.18
N VAL A 529 5.72 -15.06 -21.70
CA VAL A 529 5.10 -16.11 -22.53
C VAL A 529 3.61 -16.13 -22.20
N GLU A 530 2.87 -15.28 -22.88
CA GLU A 530 1.65 -14.59 -22.42
C GLU A 530 0.46 -15.44 -21.91
N ASN A 531 0.48 -16.77 -22.02
CA ASN A 531 -0.66 -17.61 -21.58
C ASN A 531 -0.32 -18.88 -20.80
N ARG A 532 0.94 -19.33 -20.73
CA ARG A 532 1.24 -20.68 -20.17
C ARG A 532 0.89 -20.79 -18.68
N PHE A 533 1.28 -19.80 -17.87
CA PHE A 533 0.96 -19.83 -16.43
C PHE A 533 -0.55 -19.72 -16.19
N ARG A 534 -1.25 -18.92 -17.01
CA ARG A 534 -2.69 -18.77 -16.92
C ARG A 534 -3.43 -20.06 -17.29
N GLU A 535 -3.02 -20.71 -18.38
CA GLU A 535 -3.58 -22.00 -18.81
C GLU A 535 -3.39 -23.08 -17.73
N ILE A 536 -2.19 -23.13 -17.14
CA ILE A 536 -1.91 -24.03 -16.01
C ILE A 536 -2.80 -23.67 -14.82
N ALA A 537 -2.91 -22.39 -14.46
CA ALA A 537 -3.76 -21.94 -13.35
C ALA A 537 -5.24 -22.30 -13.58
N LYS A 538 -5.76 -22.13 -14.79
CA LYS A 538 -7.11 -22.54 -15.19
C LYS A 538 -7.32 -24.04 -15.01
N SER A 539 -6.46 -24.86 -15.61
CA SER A 539 -6.54 -26.32 -15.51
C SER A 539 -6.45 -26.80 -14.05
N VAL A 540 -5.58 -26.17 -13.24
CA VAL A 540 -5.43 -26.52 -11.82
C VAL A 540 -6.66 -26.12 -11.01
N ILE A 541 -7.28 -24.95 -11.24
CA ILE A 541 -8.51 -24.56 -10.56
C ILE A 541 -9.69 -25.48 -10.90
N GLU A 542 -9.80 -25.90 -12.16
CA GLU A 542 -10.80 -26.89 -12.57
C GLU A 542 -10.60 -28.22 -11.82
N LYS A 543 -9.36 -28.74 -11.79
CA LYS A 543 -9.01 -29.96 -11.04
C LYS A 543 -9.30 -29.84 -9.54
N VAL A 544 -9.02 -28.69 -8.92
CA VAL A 544 -9.31 -28.43 -7.52
C VAL A 544 -10.83 -28.42 -7.27
N SER A 545 -11.59 -27.80 -8.16
CA SER A 545 -13.05 -27.75 -8.07
C SER A 545 -13.66 -29.15 -8.20
N ASP A 546 -13.17 -29.96 -9.14
CA ASP A 546 -13.65 -31.33 -9.35
C ASP A 546 -13.25 -32.27 -8.19
N MET A 547 -12.02 -32.12 -7.67
CA MET A 547 -11.57 -32.81 -6.47
C MET A 547 -12.51 -32.53 -5.28
N ILE A 548 -12.90 -31.27 -5.07
CA ILE A 548 -13.80 -30.90 -3.96
C ILE A 548 -15.19 -31.51 -4.13
N LYS A 549 -15.69 -31.57 -5.38
CA LYS A 549 -16.97 -32.23 -5.68
C LYS A 549 -16.92 -33.72 -5.36
N SER A 550 -15.83 -34.40 -5.72
CA SER A 550 -15.65 -35.85 -5.52
C SER A 550 -15.35 -36.28 -4.08
N LEU A 551 -15.07 -35.34 -3.17
CA LEU A 551 -14.87 -35.68 -1.75
C LEU A 551 -16.17 -36.21 -1.13
N PRO A 552 -16.10 -37.24 -0.27
CA PRO A 552 -17.28 -37.87 0.34
C PRO A 552 -18.08 -36.83 1.12
N SER A 553 -19.40 -36.85 0.92
CA SER A 553 -20.33 -35.95 1.60
C SER A 553 -20.94 -36.60 2.83
N GLY A 554 -21.34 -35.82 3.82
CA GLY A 554 -21.91 -36.33 5.07
C GLY A 554 -23.26 -37.06 4.95
N ASN A 555 -23.88 -37.14 3.77
CA ASN A 555 -25.29 -37.55 3.63
C ASN A 555 -25.51 -39.01 3.19
N ASP A 556 -24.47 -39.76 2.79
CA ASP A 556 -24.65 -41.08 2.18
C ASP A 556 -24.75 -42.25 3.19
N ASP A 557 -24.48 -42.02 4.49
CA ASP A 557 -24.47 -43.11 5.49
C ASP A 557 -25.87 -43.43 6.10
N ASN A 558 -26.93 -42.69 5.73
CA ASN A 558 -28.26 -42.80 6.37
C ASN A 558 -29.35 -43.45 5.51
N GLN A 559 -29.07 -43.93 4.29
CA GLN A 559 -30.07 -44.58 3.44
C GLN A 559 -29.97 -46.12 3.36
N GLU A 560 -28.86 -46.75 3.76
CA GLU A 560 -28.73 -48.22 3.72
C GLU A 560 -29.17 -48.93 5.02
N ALA A 561 -29.46 -48.21 6.11
CA ALA A 561 -29.81 -48.82 7.39
C ALA A 561 -31.33 -49.08 7.62
N ASN A 562 -32.22 -48.62 6.73
CA ASN A 562 -33.68 -48.76 6.89
C ASN A 562 -34.32 -49.84 5.99
N GLY A 563 -33.54 -50.69 5.33
CA GLY A 563 -34.06 -51.73 4.41
C GLY A 563 -34.31 -53.12 5.02
N ILE A 564 -34.01 -53.34 6.30
CA ILE A 564 -34.11 -54.69 6.91
C ILE A 564 -34.78 -54.59 8.29
N LYS A 565 -36.11 -54.40 8.33
CA LYS A 565 -36.94 -54.70 9.52
C LYS A 565 -38.45 -54.62 9.22
N GLU A 566 -38.93 -55.36 8.21
CA GLU A 566 -40.34 -55.74 8.16
C GLU A 566 -40.47 -57.23 7.84
N SER A 567 -40.42 -58.06 8.88
CA SER A 567 -41.11 -59.35 8.93
C SER A 567 -41.16 -59.82 10.40
N GLY A 568 -42.36 -59.95 10.97
CA GLY A 568 -42.49 -60.55 12.31
C GLY A 568 -43.71 -60.15 13.14
N GLY A 569 -44.92 -60.48 12.65
CA GLY A 569 -46.01 -61.10 13.42
C GLY A 569 -46.65 -60.38 14.62
N ILE A 570 -47.96 -60.16 14.54
CA ILE A 570 -48.86 -60.29 15.71
C ILE A 570 -50.11 -61.08 15.26
N LYS A 571 -50.25 -62.27 15.85
CA LYS A 571 -51.52 -62.99 16.00
C LYS A 571 -52.05 -62.73 17.41
N ASN A 572 -53.37 -62.81 17.51
CA ASN A 572 -54.28 -62.59 18.64
C ASN A 572 -54.64 -61.13 18.91
#